data_AF-A0A7I8E2Y6-F1
#
_entry.id   AF-A0A7I8E2Y6-F1
#
_cell.length_a   1.000
_cell.length_b   1.000
_cell.length_c   1.000
_cell.angle_alpha   90.00
_cell.angle_beta   90.00
_cell.angle_gamma   90.00
#
_symmetry.space_group_name_H-M   'P 1'
#
loop_
_entity.id
_entity.type
_entity.pdbx_description
1 polymer ?
#
loop_
_entity_poly.entity_id
_entity_poly.type
_entity_poly.pdbx_seq_one_letter_code
_entity_poly.pdbx_strand_id
1 'polypeptide(L)' 'MIESIVEERSIETNLNEQQKNFIAYFYKYGFVGIMLDWIEKGMDENYNEIVDDLEKTVHGTIDLSIKNFTDNKK' A
#
# COMPACT_ATOMS: atom_id res chain seq x y z
N MET A 1 7.48 -6.43 -6.81
CA MET A 1 7.10 -6.13 -5.41
C MET A 1 6.33 -4.80 -5.40
N ILE A 2 5.74 -4.38 -4.28
CA ILE A 2 4.97 -3.13 -4.22
C ILE A 2 5.82 -1.93 -4.65
N GLU A 3 7.11 -1.92 -4.33
CA GLU A 3 8.10 -0.92 -4.74
C GLU A 3 8.13 -0.76 -6.28
N SER A 4 8.08 -1.86 -7.04
CA SER A 4 8.07 -1.83 -8.50
C SER A 4 6.81 -1.18 -9.07
N ILE A 5 5.66 -1.42 -8.42
CA ILE A 5 4.37 -0.84 -8.82
C ILE A 5 4.38 0.67 -8.56
N VAL A 6 4.92 1.09 -7.41
CA VAL A 6 5.07 2.52 -7.10
C VAL A 6 6.03 3.18 -8.07
N GLU A 7 7.14 2.53 -8.44
CA GLU A 7 8.07 3.05 -9.44
C GLU A 7 7.38 3.26 -10.80
N GLU A 8 6.72 2.22 -11.32
CA GLU A 8 6.01 2.26 -12.60
C GLU A 8 4.94 3.36 -12.65
N ARG A 9 4.17 3.50 -11.57
CA ARG A 9 3.08 4.48 -11.48
C ARG A 9 3.56 5.91 -11.19
N SER A 10 4.83 6.08 -10.82
CA SER A 10 5.41 7.39 -10.48
C SER A 10 6.40 7.93 -11.53
N ILE A 11 6.60 7.23 -12.66
CA ILE A 11 7.58 7.60 -13.71
C ILE A 11 7.43 9.06 -14.15
N GLU A 12 6.20 9.54 -14.34
CA GLU A 12 5.93 10.91 -14.82
C GLU A 12 5.79 11.94 -13.69
N THR A 13 6.15 11.57 -12.46
CA THR A 13 6.02 12.44 -11.29
C THR A 13 7.35 13.01 -10.83
N ASN A 14 7.32 14.04 -10.00
CA ASN A 14 8.50 14.62 -9.36
C ASN A 14 8.82 13.99 -8.00
N LEU A 15 8.26 12.80 -7.71
CA LEU A 15 8.52 12.06 -6.47
C LEU A 15 9.99 11.65 -6.37
N ASN A 16 10.60 11.93 -5.22
CA ASN A 16 11.93 11.41 -4.92
C ASN A 16 11.85 9.98 -4.36
N GLU A 17 12.99 9.30 -4.37
CA GLU A 17 13.12 7.91 -3.88
C GLU A 17 12.61 7.71 -2.46
N GLN A 18 12.80 8.69 -1.56
CA GLN A 18 12.31 8.58 -0.19
C GLN A 18 10.78 8.56 -0.14
N GLN A 19 10.11 9.39 -0.93
CA GLN A 19 8.65 9.43 -1.02
C GLN A 19 8.09 8.15 -1.65
N LYS A 20 8.70 7.66 -2.74
CA LYS A 20 8.31 6.39 -3.37
C LYS A 20 8.46 5.22 -2.40
N ASN A 21 9.59 5.13 -1.71
CA ASN A 21 9.83 4.10 -0.70
C ASN A 21 8.82 4.21 0.44
N PHE A 22 8.51 5.42 0.91
CA PHE A 22 7.51 5.61 1.96
C PHE A 22 6.13 5.09 1.53
N ILE A 23 5.67 5.44 0.32
CA ILE A 23 4.40 4.92 -0.23
C ILE A 23 4.45 3.39 -0.26
N ALA A 24 5.48 2.79 -0.84
CA ALA A 24 5.58 1.34 -0.95
C ALA A 24 5.61 0.63 0.42
N TYR A 25 6.36 1.18 1.37
CA TYR A 25 6.50 0.63 2.71
C TYR A 25 5.21 0.74 3.53
N PHE A 26 4.42 1.79 3.35
CA PHE A 26 3.12 1.90 3.99
C PHE A 26 2.22 0.71 3.64
N TYR A 27 2.10 0.35 2.37
CA TYR A 27 1.31 -0.80 1.93
C TYR A 27 1.92 -2.14 2.33
N LYS A 28 3.25 -2.28 2.22
CA LYS A 28 3.97 -3.48 2.66
C LYS A 28 3.74 -3.76 4.14
N TYR A 29 3.92 -2.75 4.99
CA TYR A 29 3.77 -2.91 6.43
C TYR A 29 2.31 -3.01 6.85
N GLY A 30 1.38 -2.36 6.14
CA GLY A 30 -0.06 -2.58 6.32
C GLY A 30 -0.45 -4.04 6.09
N PHE A 31 0.00 -4.64 4.98
CA PHE A 31 -0.20 -6.06 4.70
C PHE A 31 0.40 -6.95 5.79
N VAL A 32 1.67 -6.73 6.15
CA VAL A 32 2.33 -7.52 7.20
C VAL A 32 1.60 -7.40 8.54
N GLY A 33 1.13 -6.20 8.92
CA GLY A 33 0.38 -5.99 10.16
C GLY A 33 -0.92 -6.80 10.20
N ILE A 34 -1.68 -6.79 9.11
CA ILE A 34 -2.92 -7.58 8.99
C ILE A 34 -2.63 -9.08 9.09
N MET A 35 -1.57 -9.55 8.44
CA MET A 35 -1.16 -10.96 8.52
C MET A 35 -0.74 -11.37 9.93
N LEU A 36 -0.06 -10.49 10.67
CA LEU A 36 0.32 -10.76 12.06
C LEU A 36 -0.90 -10.83 12.98
N ASP A 37 -1.86 -9.93 12.82
CA ASP A 37 -3.13 -9.95 13.59
C ASP A 37 -3.94 -11.23 13.33
N TRP A 38 -4.00 -11.67 12.07
CA TRP A 38 -4.64 -12.93 11.71
C TRP A 38 -3.96 -14.15 12.36
N ILE A 39 -2.62 -14.18 12.37
CA ILE A 39 -1.85 -15.24 13.03
C ILE A 39 -2.08 -15.22 14.55
N GLU A 40 -2.10 -14.04 15.16
CA GLU A 40 -2.34 -13.86 16.60
C GLU A 40 -3.72 -14.37 17.02
N LYS A 41 -4.73 -14.19 16.16
CA LYS A 41 -6.10 -14.70 16.34
C LYS A 41 -6.27 -16.20 16.05
N GLY A 42 -5.18 -16.94 15.88
CA GLY A 42 -5.23 -18.39 15.67
C GLY A 42 -5.60 -18.81 14.25
N MET A 43 -5.60 -17.88 13.28
CA MET A 43 -5.99 -18.14 11.88
C MET A 43 -7.44 -18.61 11.72
N ASP A 44 -8.32 -18.23 12.66
CA ASP A 44 -9.74 -18.64 12.68
C ASP A 44 -10.55 -18.06 11.51
N GLU A 45 -10.19 -16.86 11.04
CA GLU A 45 -10.81 -16.20 9.89
C GLU A 45 -10.30 -16.78 8.56
N ASN A 46 -11.17 -16.82 7.54
CA ASN A 46 -10.79 -17.27 6.21
C ASN A 46 -9.84 -16.26 5.57
N TYR A 47 -8.60 -16.69 5.32
CA TYR A 47 -7.57 -15.86 4.67
C TYR A 47 -8.05 -15.17 3.38
N ASN A 48 -8.93 -15.81 2.60
CA ASN A 48 -9.44 -15.18 1.38
C ASN A 48 -10.33 -13.97 1.65
N GLU A 49 -11.08 -13.96 2.76
CA GLU A 49 -11.92 -12.83 3.16
C GLU A 49 -11.05 -11.64 3.59
N ILE A 50 -9.97 -11.92 4.32
CA ILE A 50 -8.99 -10.90 4.74
C ILE A 50 -8.30 -10.27 3.53
N VAL A 51 -7.91 -11.07 2.54
CA VAL A 51 -7.29 -10.57 1.31
C VAL A 51 -8.28 -9.74 0.48
N ASP A 52 -9.53 -10.17 0.37
CA ASP A 52 -10.58 -9.45 -0.36
C ASP A 52 -10.89 -8.08 0.29
N ASP A 53 -11.02 -8.06 1.62
CA ASP A 53 -11.23 -6.81 2.36
C ASP A 53 -10.02 -5.88 2.31
N LEU A 54 -8.80 -6.44 2.34
CA LEU A 54 -7.59 -5.65 2.10
C LEU A 54 -7.57 -5.06 0.70
N GLU A 55 -7.86 -5.86 -0.34
CA GLU A 55 -7.89 -5.41 -1.73
C GLU A 55 -8.87 -4.24 -1.88
N LYS A 56 -10.10 -4.37 -1.38
CA LYS A 56 -11.11 -3.30 -1.38
C LYS A 56 -10.62 -2.05 -0.65
N THR A 57 -9.91 -2.23 0.46
CA THR A 57 -9.39 -1.12 1.28
C THR A 57 -8.31 -0.33 0.55
N VAL A 58 -7.40 -1.01 -0.16
CA VAL A 58 -6.25 -0.35 -0.81
C VAL A 58 -6.49 -0.03 -2.29
N HIS A 59 -7.61 -0.48 -2.86
CA HIS A 59 -7.95 -0.26 -4.26
C HIS A 59 -7.88 1.24 -4.64
N GLY A 60 -7.07 1.57 -5.66
CA GLY A 60 -6.87 2.94 -6.14
C GLY A 60 -6.11 3.88 -5.19
N THR A 61 -5.77 3.45 -3.98
CA THR A 61 -5.14 4.32 -2.98
C THR A 61 -3.67 4.62 -3.29
N ILE A 62 -2.98 3.75 -4.03
CA ILE A 62 -1.58 4.00 -4.47
C ILE A 62 -1.53 5.21 -5.40
N ASP A 63 -2.42 5.27 -6.40
CA ASP A 63 -2.50 6.38 -7.35
C ASP A 63 -2.88 7.69 -6.64
N LEU A 64 -3.81 7.60 -5.70
CA LEU A 64 -4.19 8.74 -4.86
C LEU A 64 -3.01 9.23 -4.00
N SER A 65 -2.25 8.30 -3.41
CA SER A 65 -1.07 8.65 -2.61
C SER A 65 -0.03 9.36 -3.45
N ILE A 66 0.31 8.80 -4.62
CA ILE A 66 1.24 9.43 -5.58
C ILE A 66 0.76 10.85 -5.91
N LYS A 67 -0.52 11.00 -6.30
CA LYS A 67 -1.12 12.29 -6.60
C LYS A 67 -1.02 13.29 -5.43
N ASN A 68 -1.32 12.85 -4.22
CA ASN A 68 -1.27 13.72 -3.04
C ASN A 68 0.14 14.23 -2.72
N PHE A 69 1.17 13.43 -3.01
CA PHE A 69 2.56 13.88 -2.84
C PHE A 69 3.04 14.81 -3.97
N THR A 70 2.44 14.72 -5.16
CA THR A 70 2.75 15.60 -6.29
C THR A 70 1.96 16.92 -6.26
N ASP A 71 0.73 16.87 -5.73
CA ASP A 71 -0.13 18.04 -5.58
C ASP A 71 0.41 18.91 -4.43
N ASN A 72 1.25 19.89 -4.77
CA ASN A 72 1.78 20.90 -3.85
C ASN A 72 0.74 21.88 -3.27
N LYS A 73 -0.55 21.51 -3.23
CA LYS A 73 -1.60 22.35 -2.62
C LYS A 73 -1.50 22.26 -1.10
N LYS A 74 -0.60 23.08 -0.53
CA LYS A 74 -0.79 23.68 0.79
C LYS A 74 -1.50 25.02 0.65
#